data_AF-A0A7R9KQ42-F1
#
_entry.id   AF-A0A7R9KQ42-F1
#
_cell.length_a   1.000
_cell.length_b   1.000
_cell.length_c   1.000
_cell.angle_alpha   90.00
_cell.angle_beta   90.00
_cell.angle_gamma   90.00
#
_symmetry.space_group_name_H-M   'P 1'
#
loop_
_entity.id
_entity.type
_entity.pdbx_description
1 polymer ?
#
loop_
_entity_poly.entity_id
_entity_poly.type
_entity_poly.pdbx_seq_one_letter_code
_entity_poly.pdbx_strand_id
1 'polypeptide(L)'
;MQHQMENRKNFNPPAANTVSYENGPKVSYDFYFKIFGLISTGLDFGQRYGPIKQDRTSANLKRLYCQLICAILWFFAIRSFVLMFIGDREIQLMLGDISGFWNDYRMYYLMPTFYYALQSAITATIFVRNEQELAWLVPFVSVKQLQSNSARTAKYDTNSHEKRTRITIVINNLIVIASTGLVGALYVMTAWENMEMSSFRLFIPWIGIQTLWVFYMSGINMFTMTYFNLICLILSNRFKQVCKDIEALAESDPGPLGSKNNALSTLYYEHNEICELVDESNNFWQSFIFFNYMCHIPCNCYALYNLFFAEFDDLLAIVTWTVFLHTLLFLGFISLSAADVSAEAHSPYTALHTLSLLQLPIDLEVNMSTFLHRVRGPTIGYSCLDLFVITNASISNTIAAVASYFLIVADFSRSTAAANAAEKKIEAAKAALNATLANTGTAQ
;
A
#
# COMPACT_ATOMS: atom_id res chain seq x y z
N MET A 1 23.45 24.54 -13.08
CA MET A 1 23.04 23.10 -13.08
C MET A 1 24.02 22.18 -13.81
N GLN A 2 24.30 22.36 -15.11
CA GLN A 2 25.17 21.45 -15.88
C GLN A 2 26.61 21.34 -15.31
N HIS A 3 27.19 22.47 -14.87
CA HIS A 3 28.53 22.52 -14.27
C HIS A 3 28.60 21.88 -12.85
N GLN A 4 27.47 21.80 -12.13
CA GLN A 4 27.37 21.12 -10.84
C GLN A 4 27.20 19.60 -10.99
N MET A 5 26.57 19.14 -12.08
CA MET A 5 26.56 17.72 -12.44
C MET A 5 27.96 17.21 -12.84
N GLU A 6 28.79 18.05 -13.49
CA GLU A 6 30.18 17.69 -13.82
C GLU A 6 31.08 17.61 -12.58
N ASN A 7 30.93 18.51 -11.60
CA ASN A 7 31.71 18.44 -10.37
C ASN A 7 31.38 17.21 -9.49
N ARG A 8 30.18 16.64 -9.60
CA ARG A 8 29.85 15.36 -8.94
C ARG A 8 30.59 14.15 -9.54
N LYS A 9 31.10 14.23 -10.78
CA LYS A 9 31.79 13.10 -11.44
C LYS A 9 33.24 12.92 -11.00
N ASN A 10 33.88 13.96 -10.47
CA ASN A 10 35.32 13.97 -10.14
C ASN A 10 35.63 13.84 -8.64
N PHE A 11 34.63 13.53 -7.80
CA PHE A 11 34.86 13.35 -6.37
C PHE A 11 35.48 11.97 -6.11
N ASN A 12 36.78 11.94 -5.85
CA ASN A 12 37.46 10.75 -5.33
C ASN A 12 37.10 10.61 -3.84
N PRO A 13 36.29 9.60 -3.45
CA PRO A 13 35.97 9.40 -2.04
C PRO A 13 37.27 9.06 -1.28
N PRO A 14 37.51 9.65 -0.10
CA PRO A 14 38.62 9.26 0.74
C PRO A 14 38.55 7.75 1.01
N ALA A 15 39.70 7.08 1.05
CA ALA A 15 39.83 5.65 1.28
C ALA A 15 39.09 5.27 2.58
N ALA A 16 37.85 4.84 2.43
CA ALA A 16 36.97 4.54 3.55
C ALA A 16 37.42 3.21 4.15
N ASN A 17 37.85 3.25 5.42
CA ASN A 17 37.90 2.05 6.25
C ASN A 17 36.55 1.34 6.11
N THR A 18 36.58 0.14 5.53
CA THR A 18 35.41 -0.68 5.22
C THR A 18 34.80 -1.19 6.50
N VAL A 19 34.13 -0.30 7.25
CA VAL A 19 33.27 -0.76 8.33
C VAL A 19 32.01 -1.30 7.66
N SER A 20 31.96 -2.63 7.60
CA SER A 20 30.84 -3.43 7.11
C SER A 20 29.62 -3.20 8.00
N TYR A 21 28.92 -2.10 7.78
CA TYR A 21 27.59 -1.91 8.32
C TYR A 21 26.60 -2.36 7.25
N GLU A 22 26.06 -3.56 7.44
CA GLU A 22 24.92 -4.06 6.68
C GLU A 22 23.73 -3.13 6.93
N ASN A 23 23.16 -2.55 5.87
CA ASN A 23 21.86 -1.89 5.95
C ASN A 23 20.80 -2.97 6.16
N GLY A 24 20.61 -3.41 7.41
CA GLY A 24 19.65 -4.46 7.78
C GLY A 24 18.26 -4.31 7.13
N PRO A 25 17.67 -3.09 7.05
CA PRO A 25 16.40 -2.85 6.38
C PRO A 25 16.45 -3.15 4.87
N LYS A 26 17.48 -2.66 4.17
CA LYS A 26 17.66 -2.88 2.73
C LYS A 26 17.77 -4.36 2.40
N VAL A 27 18.67 -5.07 3.10
CA VAL A 27 18.90 -6.50 2.87
C VAL A 27 17.62 -7.30 3.10
N SER A 28 16.88 -6.94 4.15
CA SER A 28 15.63 -7.64 4.47
C SER A 28 14.56 -7.43 3.39
N TYR A 29 14.28 -6.19 2.99
CA TYR A 29 13.26 -5.93 1.96
C TYR A 29 13.67 -6.47 0.57
N ASP A 30 14.95 -6.38 0.21
CA ASP A 30 15.48 -6.96 -1.03
C ASP A 30 15.26 -8.49 -1.07
N PHE A 31 15.46 -9.19 0.04
CA PHE A 31 15.17 -10.61 0.15
C PHE A 31 13.68 -10.92 -0.08
N TYR A 32 12.76 -10.23 0.59
CA TYR A 32 11.32 -10.50 0.43
C TYR A 32 10.80 -10.06 -0.94
N PHE A 33 11.27 -8.95 -1.49
CA PHE A 33 10.88 -8.53 -2.84
C PHE A 33 11.35 -9.53 -3.90
N LYS A 34 12.51 -10.16 -3.71
CA LYS A 34 12.93 -11.29 -4.56
C LYS A 34 12.03 -12.50 -4.38
N ILE A 35 11.68 -12.88 -3.15
CA ILE A 35 10.75 -14.00 -2.89
C ILE A 35 9.39 -13.76 -3.55
N PHE A 36 8.87 -12.53 -3.51
CA PHE A 36 7.56 -12.21 -4.07
C PHE A 36 7.61 -11.76 -5.54
N GLY A 37 8.76 -11.91 -6.21
CA GLY A 37 8.89 -11.61 -7.63
C GLY A 37 8.74 -10.14 -8.00
N LEU A 38 8.94 -9.22 -7.05
CA LEU A 38 8.82 -7.77 -7.26
C LEU A 38 10.08 -7.16 -7.86
N ILE A 39 11.26 -7.73 -7.58
CA ILE A 39 12.54 -7.27 -8.14
C ILE A 39 13.32 -8.46 -8.70
N SER A 40 13.89 -8.27 -9.89
CA SER A 40 14.63 -9.32 -10.60
C SER A 40 16.11 -9.25 -10.32
N THR A 41 16.65 -8.05 -10.19
CA THR A 41 18.05 -7.79 -9.91
C THR A 41 18.21 -7.35 -8.45
N GLY A 42 19.36 -7.68 -7.85
CA GLY A 42 19.69 -7.06 -6.57
C GLY A 42 19.85 -5.56 -6.77
N LEU A 43 19.35 -4.76 -5.83
CA LEU A 43 19.33 -3.29 -5.91
C LEU A 43 20.72 -2.61 -5.91
N ASP A 44 21.80 -3.40 -5.94
CA ASP A 44 23.19 -2.93 -6.01
C ASP A 44 23.72 -2.74 -7.45
N PHE A 45 22.89 -2.99 -8.47
CA PHE A 45 23.26 -2.98 -9.89
C PHE A 45 23.73 -1.63 -10.43
N GLY A 46 23.32 -0.51 -9.82
CA GLY A 46 23.55 0.84 -10.38
C GLY A 46 24.69 1.65 -9.75
N GLN A 47 25.05 1.39 -8.49
CA GLN A 47 25.83 2.37 -7.72
C GLN A 47 27.29 1.98 -7.40
N ARG A 48 27.68 0.71 -7.48
CA ARG A 48 29.00 0.28 -6.94
C ARG A 48 30.06 -0.08 -7.96
N TYR A 49 29.71 -0.35 -9.21
CA TYR A 49 30.68 -0.85 -10.16
C TYR A 49 30.44 -0.17 -11.50
N GLY A 50 31.51 0.35 -12.11
CA GLY A 50 31.52 0.78 -13.51
C GLY A 50 31.20 -0.38 -14.46
N PRO A 51 31.69 -0.39 -15.70
CA PRO A 51 31.36 -1.42 -16.69
C PRO A 51 32.05 -2.76 -16.36
N ILE A 52 31.71 -3.38 -15.23
CA ILE A 52 32.08 -4.73 -14.88
C ILE A 52 31.06 -5.64 -15.58
N LYS A 53 31.58 -6.48 -16.47
CA LYS A 53 30.81 -7.49 -17.21
C LYS A 53 30.11 -8.42 -16.22
N GLN A 54 28.86 -8.10 -15.92
CA GLN A 54 28.02 -8.94 -15.10
C GLN A 54 27.50 -10.12 -15.94
N ASP A 55 27.35 -11.28 -15.30
CA ASP A 55 26.83 -12.49 -15.92
C ASP A 55 25.35 -12.28 -16.29
N ARG A 56 25.11 -11.86 -17.54
CA ARG A 56 23.79 -11.52 -18.10
C ARG A 56 22.77 -12.67 -17.97
N THR A 57 23.24 -13.91 -17.91
CA THR A 57 22.41 -15.12 -17.80
C THR A 57 21.59 -15.16 -16.51
N SER A 58 22.20 -14.80 -15.37
CA SER A 58 21.54 -14.82 -14.05
C SER A 58 20.45 -13.76 -13.92
N ALA A 59 20.63 -12.60 -14.56
CA ALA A 59 19.65 -11.51 -14.53
C ALA A 59 18.39 -11.87 -15.35
N ASN A 60 18.58 -12.54 -16.50
CA ASN A 60 17.46 -12.95 -17.35
C ASN A 60 16.55 -13.98 -16.66
N LEU A 61 17.12 -14.95 -15.93
CA LEU A 61 16.33 -15.96 -15.20
C LEU A 61 15.50 -15.34 -14.08
N LYS A 62 16.07 -14.40 -13.32
CA LYS A 62 15.33 -13.73 -12.25
C LYS A 62 14.22 -12.83 -12.80
N ARG A 63 14.46 -12.17 -13.93
CA ARG A 63 13.43 -11.36 -14.59
C ARG A 63 12.30 -12.22 -15.13
N LEU A 64 12.63 -13.38 -15.70
CA LEU A 64 11.65 -14.36 -16.11
C LEU A 64 10.80 -14.84 -14.93
N TYR A 65 11.40 -15.06 -13.76
CA TYR A 65 10.67 -15.41 -12.53
C TYR A 65 9.69 -14.32 -12.09
N CYS A 66 10.10 -13.05 -12.06
CA CYS A 66 9.21 -11.93 -11.76
C CYS A 66 8.05 -11.83 -12.76
N GLN A 67 8.33 -11.99 -14.06
CA GLN A 67 7.31 -12.02 -15.11
C GLN A 67 6.35 -13.19 -14.96
N LEU A 68 6.85 -14.37 -14.58
CA LEU A 68 6.04 -15.56 -14.33
C LEU A 68 5.09 -15.34 -13.15
N ILE A 69 5.58 -14.80 -12.03
CA ILE A 69 4.73 -14.46 -10.87
C ILE A 69 3.67 -13.44 -11.29
N CYS A 70 4.06 -12.37 -11.98
CA CYS A 70 3.14 -11.36 -12.47
C CYS A 70 2.06 -11.97 -13.38
N ALA A 71 2.43 -12.87 -14.30
CA ALA A 71 1.50 -13.57 -15.17
C ALA A 71 0.56 -14.49 -14.40
N ILE A 72 1.06 -15.20 -13.39
CA ILE A 72 0.25 -16.04 -12.50
C ILE A 72 -0.77 -15.16 -11.76
N LEU A 73 -0.36 -14.04 -11.16
CA LEU A 73 -1.27 -13.13 -10.46
C LEU A 73 -2.38 -12.60 -11.37
N TRP A 74 -2.05 -12.20 -12.60
CA TRP A 74 -3.05 -11.80 -13.60
C TRP A 74 -3.98 -12.94 -13.99
N PHE A 75 -3.47 -14.14 -14.22
CA PHE A 75 -4.29 -15.32 -14.51
C PHE A 75 -5.32 -15.54 -13.41
N PHE A 76 -4.92 -15.45 -12.15
CA PHE A 76 -5.84 -15.61 -11.03
C PHE A 76 -6.81 -14.45 -10.86
N ALA A 77 -6.40 -13.20 -11.12
CA ALA A 77 -7.31 -12.05 -11.11
C ALA A 77 -8.41 -12.22 -12.17
N ILE A 78 -8.03 -12.61 -13.39
CA ILE A 78 -8.97 -12.91 -14.49
C ILE A 78 -9.86 -14.10 -14.12
N ARG A 79 -9.27 -15.17 -13.58
CA ARG A 79 -10.01 -16.35 -13.10
C ARG A 79 -11.06 -15.96 -12.06
N SER A 80 -10.68 -15.21 -11.02
CA SER A 80 -11.60 -14.74 -9.98
C SER A 80 -12.74 -13.90 -10.56
N PHE A 81 -12.44 -13.01 -11.52
CA PHE A 81 -13.46 -12.25 -12.23
C PHE A 81 -14.42 -13.14 -13.01
N VAL A 82 -13.91 -14.08 -13.81
CA VAL A 82 -14.73 -15.00 -14.61
C VAL A 82 -15.60 -15.89 -13.72
N LEU A 83 -15.06 -16.38 -12.60
CA LEU A 83 -15.79 -17.21 -11.65
C LEU A 83 -17.02 -16.48 -11.09
N MET A 84 -16.99 -15.16 -10.93
CA MET A 84 -18.18 -14.39 -10.49
C MET A 84 -19.38 -14.51 -11.43
N PHE A 85 -19.20 -14.94 -12.69
CA PHE A 85 -20.29 -15.05 -13.66
C PHE A 85 -20.67 -16.50 -14.00
N ILE A 86 -19.82 -17.46 -13.65
CA ILE A 86 -20.08 -18.88 -13.92
C ILE A 86 -20.88 -19.44 -12.75
N GLY A 87 -22.15 -19.80 -12.96
CA GLY A 87 -22.98 -20.50 -11.96
C GLY A 87 -22.81 -22.03 -11.97
N ASP A 88 -22.25 -22.59 -13.04
CA ASP A 88 -22.06 -24.03 -13.20
C ASP A 88 -20.96 -24.56 -12.27
N ARG A 89 -21.35 -25.46 -11.36
CA ARG A 89 -20.45 -26.03 -10.35
C ARG A 89 -19.38 -26.94 -10.94
N GLU A 90 -19.67 -27.68 -12.01
CA GLU A 90 -18.68 -28.57 -12.63
C GLU A 90 -17.55 -27.74 -13.27
N ILE A 91 -17.93 -26.66 -13.97
CA ILE A 91 -16.96 -25.72 -14.56
C ILE A 91 -16.13 -25.03 -13.46
N GLN A 92 -16.75 -24.63 -12.34
CA GLN A 92 -16.04 -24.05 -11.20
C GLN A 92 -15.00 -25.01 -10.63
N LEU A 93 -15.38 -26.28 -10.41
CA LEU A 93 -14.46 -27.31 -9.91
C LEU A 93 -13.33 -27.59 -10.88
N MET A 94 -13.61 -27.61 -12.20
CA MET A 94 -12.59 -27.73 -13.24
C MET A 94 -11.61 -26.55 -13.20
N LEU A 95 -12.10 -25.36 -12.87
CA LEU A 95 -11.30 -24.17 -12.64
C LEU A 95 -10.70 -24.09 -11.23
N GLY A 96 -10.79 -25.15 -10.41
CA GLY A 96 -10.20 -25.20 -9.06
C GLY A 96 -10.91 -24.34 -8.00
N ASP A 97 -12.16 -23.93 -8.25
CA ASP A 97 -12.97 -23.12 -7.34
C ASP A 97 -13.95 -24.01 -6.58
N ILE A 98 -13.78 -24.08 -5.26
CA ILE A 98 -14.68 -24.81 -4.36
C ILE A 98 -15.82 -23.93 -3.83
N SER A 99 -15.82 -22.62 -4.12
CA SER A 99 -16.86 -21.74 -3.59
C SER A 99 -18.26 -22.10 -4.12
N GLY A 100 -18.35 -22.95 -5.15
CA GLY A 100 -19.60 -23.59 -5.57
C GLY A 100 -20.27 -24.47 -4.52
N PHE A 101 -19.53 -24.89 -3.47
CA PHE A 101 -20.11 -25.57 -2.31
C PHE A 101 -20.66 -24.60 -1.25
N TRP A 102 -20.31 -23.31 -1.35
CA TRP A 102 -20.72 -22.28 -0.38
C TRP A 102 -22.06 -21.63 -0.76
N ASN A 103 -22.81 -22.22 -1.71
CA ASN A 103 -24.14 -21.81 -2.14
C ASN A 103 -24.26 -20.27 -2.32
N ASP A 104 -25.29 -19.65 -1.73
CA ASP A 104 -25.63 -18.22 -1.87
C ASP A 104 -24.52 -17.27 -1.38
N TYR A 105 -23.55 -17.76 -0.63
CA TYR A 105 -22.48 -16.97 -0.02
C TYR A 105 -21.23 -16.83 -0.89
N ARG A 106 -21.22 -17.48 -2.05
CA ARG A 106 -20.10 -17.50 -2.98
C ARG A 106 -19.58 -16.11 -3.34
N MET A 107 -20.47 -15.16 -3.60
CA MET A 107 -20.07 -13.80 -3.97
C MET A 107 -19.36 -13.07 -2.83
N TYR A 108 -19.72 -13.37 -1.57
CA TYR A 108 -19.10 -12.77 -0.39
C TYR A 108 -17.61 -13.08 -0.31
N TYR A 109 -17.18 -14.23 -0.84
CA TYR A 109 -15.78 -14.60 -0.97
C TYR A 109 -15.14 -14.16 -2.28
N LEU A 110 -15.80 -14.39 -3.42
CA LEU A 110 -15.20 -14.15 -4.74
C LEU A 110 -14.90 -12.68 -4.99
N MET A 111 -15.79 -11.77 -4.56
CA MET A 111 -15.63 -10.34 -4.82
C MET A 111 -14.40 -9.76 -4.08
N PRO A 112 -14.21 -9.96 -2.75
CA PRO A 112 -12.96 -9.56 -2.09
C PRO A 112 -11.75 -10.22 -2.71
N THR A 113 -11.82 -11.53 -2.96
CA THR A 113 -10.70 -12.28 -3.53
C THR A 113 -10.27 -11.68 -4.88
N PHE A 114 -11.22 -11.31 -5.74
CA PHE A 114 -10.95 -10.60 -7.00
C PHE A 114 -10.22 -9.28 -6.77
N TYR A 115 -10.69 -8.42 -5.84
CA TYR A 115 -10.02 -7.15 -5.57
C TYR A 115 -8.59 -7.32 -5.07
N TYR A 116 -8.32 -8.28 -4.18
CA TYR A 116 -6.98 -8.59 -3.72
C TYR A 116 -6.09 -9.12 -4.84
N ALA A 117 -6.62 -9.98 -5.70
CA ALA A 117 -5.91 -10.54 -6.84
C ALA A 117 -5.53 -9.45 -7.85
N LEU A 118 -6.49 -8.59 -8.18
CA LEU A 118 -6.30 -7.47 -9.10
C LEU A 118 -5.26 -6.50 -8.56
N GLN A 119 -5.37 -6.11 -7.29
CA GLN A 119 -4.46 -5.18 -6.65
C GLN A 119 -3.04 -5.77 -6.54
N SER A 120 -2.90 -7.07 -6.23
CA SER A 120 -1.59 -7.75 -6.20
C SER A 120 -0.96 -7.83 -7.59
N ALA A 121 -1.75 -8.13 -8.62
CA ALA A 121 -1.30 -8.21 -10.01
C ALA A 121 -0.85 -6.84 -10.54
N ILE A 122 -1.61 -5.78 -10.26
CA ILE A 122 -1.26 -4.41 -10.62
C ILE A 122 0.01 -3.98 -9.89
N THR A 123 0.10 -4.24 -8.58
CA THR A 123 1.30 -3.91 -7.78
C THR A 123 2.54 -4.60 -8.32
N ALA A 124 2.47 -5.91 -8.59
CA ALA A 124 3.57 -6.65 -9.22
C ALA A 124 3.94 -6.04 -10.60
N THR A 125 2.95 -5.65 -11.39
CA THR A 125 3.18 -5.02 -12.71
C THR A 125 3.91 -3.69 -12.57
N ILE A 126 3.52 -2.83 -11.62
CA ILE A 126 4.18 -1.54 -11.36
C ILE A 126 5.65 -1.77 -10.99
N PHE A 127 5.92 -2.70 -10.07
CA PHE A 127 7.28 -3.01 -9.62
C PHE A 127 8.15 -3.58 -10.75
N VAL A 128 7.64 -4.53 -11.53
CA VAL A 128 8.37 -5.13 -12.65
C VAL A 128 8.61 -4.13 -13.78
N ARG A 129 7.66 -3.24 -14.05
CA ARG A 129 7.79 -2.20 -15.09
C ARG A 129 8.80 -1.13 -14.67
N ASN A 130 8.75 -0.69 -13.41
CA ASN A 130 9.54 0.42 -12.90
C ASN A 130 10.74 -0.05 -12.05
N GLU A 131 11.24 -1.27 -12.28
CA GLU A 131 12.32 -1.85 -11.49
C GLU A 131 13.57 -0.96 -11.45
N GLN A 132 13.87 -0.27 -12.57
CA GLN A 132 15.02 0.62 -12.67
C GLN A 132 14.90 1.84 -11.75
N GLU A 133 13.67 2.28 -11.45
CA GLU A 133 13.40 3.41 -10.56
C GLU A 133 13.54 3.02 -9.08
N LEU A 134 13.39 1.73 -8.75
CA LEU A 134 13.52 1.26 -7.37
C LEU A 134 14.95 1.40 -6.83
N ALA A 135 15.97 1.35 -7.69
CA ALA A 135 17.37 1.34 -7.26
C ALA A 135 17.81 2.61 -6.52
N TRP A 136 17.14 3.75 -6.74
CA TRP A 136 17.43 5.03 -6.09
C TRP A 136 16.41 5.40 -5.00
N LEU A 137 15.31 4.64 -4.84
CA LEU A 137 14.35 4.87 -3.77
C LEU A 137 14.97 4.57 -2.40
N VAL A 138 14.76 5.47 -1.45
CA VAL A 138 15.06 5.24 -0.04
C VAL A 138 14.26 4.01 0.45
N PRO A 139 14.75 3.15 1.36
CA PRO A 139 16.07 3.08 1.99
C PRO A 139 17.13 2.33 1.16
N PHE A 140 16.92 2.11 -0.14
CA PHE A 140 17.87 1.36 -0.97
C PHE A 140 19.14 2.14 -1.31
N VAL A 141 19.07 3.47 -1.24
CA VAL A 141 20.24 4.32 -0.99
C VAL A 141 20.65 4.14 0.45
N SER A 142 21.89 3.69 0.70
CA SER A 142 22.34 3.49 2.07
C SER A 142 22.17 4.78 2.88
N VAL A 143 21.66 4.66 4.10
CA VAL A 143 21.57 5.79 5.03
C VAL A 143 22.94 6.46 5.15
N LYS A 144 24.03 5.71 4.99
CA LYS A 144 25.40 6.23 4.91
C LYS A 144 25.75 7.03 3.66
N GLN A 145 25.25 6.67 2.47
CA GLN A 145 25.43 7.50 1.26
C GLN A 145 24.62 8.80 1.36
N LEU A 146 23.45 8.72 1.99
CA LEU A 146 22.68 9.91 2.39
C LEU A 146 23.46 10.74 3.42
N GLN A 147 24.08 10.09 4.41
CA GLN A 147 24.86 10.75 5.46
C GLN A 147 26.20 11.31 4.98
N SER A 148 26.88 10.65 4.04
CA SER A 148 28.15 11.12 3.48
C SER A 148 27.97 12.39 2.65
N ASN A 149 26.76 12.63 2.14
CA ASN A 149 26.41 13.81 1.37
C ASN A 149 25.98 15.00 2.25
N SER A 150 25.54 14.78 3.50
CA SER A 150 25.29 15.86 4.46
C SER A 150 26.03 15.61 5.77
N ALA A 151 27.11 16.35 5.99
CA ALA A 151 27.91 16.33 7.23
C ALA A 151 27.08 16.60 8.51
N ARG A 152 25.84 17.10 8.39
CA ARG A 152 24.90 17.33 9.51
C ARG A 152 23.93 16.17 9.77
N THR A 153 23.68 15.29 8.80
CA THR A 153 22.75 14.14 8.95
C THR A 153 23.32 12.96 9.77
N ALA A 154 24.52 13.08 10.33
CA ALA A 154 25.17 12.04 11.14
C ALA A 154 24.46 11.69 12.46
N LYS A 155 23.34 12.34 12.81
CA LYS A 155 22.57 12.10 14.04
C LYS A 155 21.27 11.29 13.85
N TYR A 156 21.06 10.63 12.71
CA TYR A 156 19.91 9.72 12.59
C TYR A 156 20.06 8.50 13.51
N ASP A 157 19.05 8.26 14.35
CA ASP A 157 18.94 7.05 15.16
C ASP A 157 18.58 5.84 14.27
N THR A 158 19.62 5.24 13.67
CA THR A 158 19.49 4.05 12.83
C THR A 158 18.95 2.86 13.62
N ASN A 159 19.20 2.78 14.92
CA ASN A 159 18.79 1.65 15.75
C ASN A 159 17.27 1.57 15.88
N SER A 160 16.60 2.71 16.06
CA SER A 160 15.13 2.77 16.10
C SER A 160 14.51 2.30 14.77
N HIS A 161 15.08 2.73 13.65
CA HIS A 161 14.63 2.33 12.31
C HIS A 161 14.81 0.83 12.04
N GLU A 162 15.96 0.27 12.42
CA GLU A 162 16.22 -1.15 12.30
C GLU A 162 15.27 -1.98 13.15
N LYS A 163 15.06 -1.59 14.41
CA LYS A 163 14.15 -2.28 15.32
C LYS A 163 12.72 -2.28 14.78
N ARG A 164 12.22 -1.13 14.33
CA ARG A 164 10.88 -1.02 13.72
C ARG A 164 10.78 -1.89 12.47
N THR A 165 11.77 -1.85 11.59
CA THR A 165 11.79 -2.67 10.36
C THR A 165 11.73 -4.16 10.68
N ARG A 166 12.53 -4.64 11.64
CA ARG A 166 12.51 -6.05 12.06
C ARG A 166 11.13 -6.45 12.60
N ILE A 167 10.54 -5.65 13.49
CA ILE A 167 9.21 -5.92 14.04
C ILE A 167 8.17 -6.00 12.91
N THR A 168 8.19 -5.03 11.99
CA THR A 168 7.27 -4.99 10.85
C THR A 168 7.42 -6.21 9.93
N ILE A 169 8.64 -6.66 9.65
CA ILE A 169 8.89 -7.88 8.87
C ILE A 169 8.31 -9.11 9.58
N VAL A 170 8.52 -9.26 10.90
CA VAL A 170 7.96 -10.38 11.65
C VAL A 170 6.43 -10.36 11.58
N ILE A 171 5.81 -9.20 11.79
CA ILE A 171 4.36 -9.04 11.70
C ILE A 171 3.85 -9.40 10.30
N ASN A 172 4.52 -8.93 9.25
CA ASN A 172 4.15 -9.27 7.87
C ASN A 172 4.19 -10.77 7.61
N ASN A 173 5.26 -11.45 8.03
CA ASN A 173 5.36 -12.90 7.88
C ASN A 173 4.26 -13.63 8.64
N LEU A 174 3.94 -13.22 9.86
CA LEU A 174 2.85 -13.80 10.63
C LEU A 174 1.51 -13.63 9.92
N ILE A 175 1.24 -12.45 9.34
CA ILE A 175 0.01 -12.19 8.59
C ILE A 175 -0.04 -13.02 7.29
N VAL A 176 1.07 -13.14 6.57
CA VAL A 176 1.18 -13.96 5.34
C VAL A 176 0.93 -15.43 5.67
N ILE A 177 1.57 -15.97 6.72
CA ILE A 177 1.41 -17.35 7.15
C ILE A 177 -0.02 -17.60 7.64
N ALA A 178 -0.58 -16.70 8.46
CA ALA A 178 -1.93 -16.83 8.99
C ALA A 178 -2.99 -16.79 7.88
N SER A 179 -2.89 -15.83 6.95
CA SER A 179 -3.84 -15.72 5.82
C SER A 179 -3.74 -16.91 4.87
N THR A 180 -2.52 -17.33 4.53
CA THR A 180 -2.28 -18.50 3.68
C THR A 180 -2.80 -19.78 4.35
N GLY A 181 -2.51 -19.97 5.64
CA GLY A 181 -2.96 -21.12 6.41
C GLY A 181 -4.47 -21.15 6.60
N LEU A 182 -5.10 -20.00 6.89
CA LEU A 182 -6.56 -19.90 7.05
C LEU A 182 -7.29 -20.26 5.76
N VAL A 183 -6.88 -19.69 4.62
CA VAL A 183 -7.51 -20.00 3.32
C VAL A 183 -7.23 -21.44 2.90
N GLY A 184 -6.00 -21.94 3.12
CA GLY A 184 -5.67 -23.35 2.85
C GLY A 184 -6.53 -24.31 3.68
N ALA A 185 -6.68 -24.06 4.98
CA ALA A 185 -7.51 -24.86 5.87
C ALA A 185 -8.99 -24.81 5.48
N LEU A 186 -9.51 -23.62 5.18
CA LEU A 186 -10.88 -23.43 4.65
C LEU A 186 -11.11 -24.30 3.41
N TYR A 187 -10.15 -24.32 2.48
CA TYR A 187 -10.25 -25.10 1.25
C TYR A 187 -10.21 -26.60 1.50
N VAL A 188 -9.33 -27.07 2.40
CA VAL A 188 -9.24 -28.48 2.78
C VAL A 188 -10.52 -28.94 3.47
N MET A 189 -11.03 -28.19 4.45
CA MET A 189 -12.24 -28.55 5.20
C MET A 189 -13.46 -28.63 4.28
N THR A 190 -13.67 -27.62 3.44
CA THR A 190 -14.79 -27.62 2.50
C THR A 190 -14.69 -28.78 1.52
N ALA A 191 -13.51 -29.03 0.95
CA ALA A 191 -13.33 -30.12 0.00
C ALA A 191 -13.52 -31.50 0.68
N TRP A 192 -13.06 -31.66 1.92
CA TRP A 192 -13.21 -32.90 2.69
C TRP A 192 -14.68 -33.20 3.02
N GLU A 193 -15.45 -32.20 3.41
CA GLU A 193 -16.86 -32.37 3.79
C GLU A 193 -17.78 -32.61 2.60
N ASN A 194 -17.45 -32.04 1.43
CA ASN A 194 -18.39 -31.98 0.31
C ASN A 194 -18.00 -32.82 -0.93
N MET A 195 -16.79 -33.41 -0.97
CA MET A 195 -16.34 -34.25 -2.08
C MET A 195 -16.21 -35.71 -1.68
N GLU A 196 -16.50 -36.61 -2.62
CA GLU A 196 -16.08 -38.00 -2.51
C GLU A 196 -14.55 -38.11 -2.44
N MET A 197 -14.04 -39.13 -1.73
CA MET A 197 -12.60 -39.32 -1.50
C MET A 197 -11.77 -39.39 -2.81
N SER A 198 -12.33 -39.93 -3.90
CA SER A 198 -11.71 -39.96 -5.22
C SER A 198 -11.54 -38.55 -5.80
N SER A 199 -12.60 -37.75 -5.79
CA SER A 199 -12.62 -36.36 -6.26
C SER A 199 -11.73 -35.46 -5.39
N PHE A 200 -11.77 -35.64 -4.07
CA PHE A 200 -10.90 -34.92 -3.14
C PHE A 200 -9.41 -35.11 -3.48
N ARG A 201 -8.97 -36.34 -3.73
CA ARG A 201 -7.57 -36.64 -4.11
C ARG A 201 -7.15 -35.95 -5.40
N LEU A 202 -8.04 -35.88 -6.39
CA LEU A 202 -7.80 -35.16 -7.65
C LEU A 202 -7.76 -33.64 -7.45
N PHE A 203 -8.40 -33.13 -6.39
CA PHE A 203 -8.49 -31.71 -6.09
C PHE A 203 -7.32 -31.17 -5.25
N ILE A 204 -6.53 -32.03 -4.58
CA ILE A 204 -5.36 -31.63 -3.78
C ILE A 204 -4.40 -30.68 -4.51
N PRO A 205 -4.04 -30.88 -5.80
CA PRO A 205 -3.20 -29.95 -6.53
C PRO A 205 -3.77 -28.53 -6.61
N TRP A 206 -5.10 -28.39 -6.76
CA TRP A 206 -5.77 -27.10 -6.78
C TRP A 206 -5.69 -26.38 -5.44
N ILE A 207 -5.80 -27.11 -4.32
CA ILE A 207 -5.60 -26.55 -2.99
C ILE A 207 -4.17 -26.01 -2.83
N GLY A 208 -3.16 -26.76 -3.32
CA GLY A 208 -1.76 -26.31 -3.31
C GLY A 208 -1.56 -25.05 -4.14
N ILE A 209 -2.11 -25.01 -5.35
CA ILE A 209 -2.07 -23.87 -6.28
C ILE A 209 -2.74 -22.63 -5.66
N GLN A 210 -3.90 -22.81 -5.03
CA GLN A 210 -4.64 -21.73 -4.36
C GLN A 210 -3.87 -21.19 -3.14
N THR A 211 -3.30 -22.08 -2.34
CA THR A 211 -2.52 -21.71 -1.16
C THR A 211 -1.28 -20.92 -1.55
N LEU A 212 -0.57 -21.38 -2.60
CA LEU A 212 0.59 -20.67 -3.14
C LEU A 212 0.21 -19.28 -3.68
N TRP A 213 -0.95 -19.17 -4.33
CA TRP A 213 -1.43 -17.90 -4.81
C TRP A 213 -1.75 -16.90 -3.68
N VAL A 214 -2.43 -17.34 -2.63
CA VAL A 214 -2.71 -16.51 -1.43
C VAL A 214 -1.40 -16.08 -0.76
N PHE A 215 -0.39 -16.95 -0.73
CA PHE A 215 0.94 -16.61 -0.24
C PHE A 215 1.56 -15.44 -1.03
N TYR A 216 1.53 -15.48 -2.35
CA TYR A 216 2.04 -14.38 -3.18
C TYR A 216 1.22 -13.09 -3.02
N MET A 217 -0.11 -13.18 -3.05
CA MET A 217 -0.97 -11.99 -2.88
C MET A 217 -0.75 -11.30 -1.53
N SER A 218 -0.84 -12.06 -0.44
CA SER A 218 -0.64 -11.52 0.91
C SER A 218 0.77 -10.97 1.08
N GLY A 219 1.79 -11.66 0.56
CA GLY A 219 3.17 -11.21 0.60
C GLY A 219 3.41 -9.89 -0.12
N ILE A 220 2.96 -9.79 -1.38
CA ILE A 220 3.08 -8.57 -2.17
C ILE A 220 2.43 -7.40 -1.45
N ASN A 221 1.22 -7.58 -0.92
CA ASN A 221 0.48 -6.52 -0.25
C ASN A 221 1.16 -6.05 1.02
N MET A 222 1.48 -6.99 1.91
CA MET A 222 2.06 -6.66 3.21
C MET A 222 3.44 -6.01 3.04
N PHE A 223 4.32 -6.59 2.22
CA PHE A 223 5.68 -6.07 2.08
C PHE A 223 5.76 -4.76 1.30
N THR A 224 4.92 -4.54 0.28
CA THR A 224 4.92 -3.24 -0.44
C THR A 224 4.33 -2.12 0.40
N MET A 225 3.25 -2.39 1.16
CA MET A 225 2.68 -1.42 2.10
C MET A 225 3.68 -1.01 3.18
N THR A 226 4.34 -1.97 3.83
CA THR A 226 5.30 -1.64 4.89
C THR A 226 6.56 -0.99 4.36
N TYR A 227 6.97 -1.35 3.14
CA TYR A 227 8.06 -0.67 2.46
C TYR A 227 7.71 0.79 2.19
N PHE A 228 6.52 1.08 1.61
CA PHE A 228 6.03 2.45 1.44
C PHE A 228 5.98 3.23 2.78
N ASN A 229 5.46 2.61 3.85
CA ASN A 229 5.43 3.21 5.19
C ASN A 229 6.85 3.57 5.67
N LEU A 230 7.84 2.69 5.45
CA LEU A 230 9.23 2.97 5.80
C LEU A 230 9.80 4.16 5.03
N ILE A 231 9.49 4.29 3.73
CA ILE A 231 9.90 5.45 2.93
C ILE A 231 9.32 6.73 3.51
N CYS A 232 8.01 6.74 3.73
CA CYS A 232 7.32 7.88 4.32
C CYS A 232 7.90 8.26 5.67
N LEU A 233 8.16 7.28 6.54
CA LEU A 233 8.78 7.52 7.84
C LEU A 233 10.16 8.18 7.72
N ILE A 234 11.00 7.70 6.79
CA ILE A 234 12.34 8.27 6.60
C ILE A 234 12.24 9.72 6.09
N LEU A 235 11.39 9.99 5.09
CA LEU A 235 11.20 11.34 4.55
C LEU A 235 10.61 12.30 5.59
N SER A 236 9.59 11.85 6.33
CA SER A 236 8.99 12.59 7.44
C SER A 236 10.02 12.94 8.51
N ASN A 237 10.86 11.99 8.92
CA ASN A 237 11.95 12.25 9.86
C ASN A 237 13.03 13.20 9.30
N ARG A 238 13.22 13.25 7.97
CA ARG A 238 14.10 14.25 7.33
C ARG A 238 13.54 15.65 7.42
N PHE A 239 12.27 15.85 7.07
CA PHE A 239 11.63 17.14 7.25
C PHE A 239 11.61 17.59 8.71
N LYS A 240 11.29 16.68 9.63
CA LYS A 240 11.28 16.96 11.06
C LYS A 240 12.63 17.41 11.60
N GLN A 241 13.72 16.83 11.09
CA GLN A 241 15.07 17.24 11.47
C GLN A 241 15.37 18.67 10.98
N VAL A 242 15.05 18.97 9.73
CA VAL A 242 15.21 20.34 9.18
C VAL A 242 14.38 21.34 9.98
N CYS A 243 13.15 21.00 10.35
CA CYS A 243 12.29 21.85 11.20
C CYS A 243 12.95 22.14 12.55
N LYS A 244 13.44 21.11 13.25
CA LYS A 244 14.16 21.28 14.53
C LYS A 244 15.40 22.15 14.40
N ASP A 245 16.15 22.02 13.30
CA ASP A 245 17.35 22.82 13.07
C ASP A 245 17.00 24.29 12.75
N ILE A 246 15.85 24.55 12.10
CA ILE A 246 15.31 25.90 11.91
C ILE A 246 14.86 26.51 13.25
N GLU A 247 14.16 25.74 14.08
CA GLU A 247 13.74 26.16 15.43
C GLU A 247 14.96 26.47 16.31
N ALA A 248 15.97 25.59 16.33
CA ALA A 248 17.21 25.81 17.06
C ALA A 248 17.97 27.05 16.54
N LEU A 249 17.95 27.31 15.22
CA LEU A 249 18.52 28.51 14.65
C LEU A 249 17.77 29.78 15.10
N ALA A 250 16.45 29.68 15.25
CA ALA A 250 15.60 30.76 15.76
C ALA A 250 15.90 31.09 17.23
N GLU A 251 16.10 30.08 18.05
CA GLU A 251 16.40 30.23 19.49
C GLU A 251 17.85 30.61 19.78
N SER A 252 18.79 30.30 18.87
CA SER A 252 20.20 30.61 19.06
C SER A 252 20.49 32.11 19.12
N ASP A 253 21.47 32.52 19.92
CA ASP A 253 21.92 33.91 20.00
C ASP A 253 22.33 34.45 18.62
N PRO A 254 22.21 35.77 18.37
CA PRO A 254 22.75 36.41 17.18
C PRO A 254 24.27 36.32 17.24
N GLY A 255 24.82 35.22 16.73
CA GLY A 255 26.26 35.05 16.58
C GLY A 255 26.86 36.10 15.63
N PRO A 256 28.10 35.88 15.14
CA PRO A 256 28.75 36.82 14.22
C PRO A 256 27.86 37.15 13.01
N LEU A 257 27.90 38.41 12.55
CA LEU A 257 27.19 38.88 11.37
C LEU A 257 27.38 37.90 10.20
N GLY A 258 26.26 37.47 9.59
CA GLY A 258 26.26 36.53 8.44
C GLY A 258 26.23 35.04 8.79
N SER A 259 26.57 34.63 10.02
CA SER A 259 26.55 33.21 10.43
C SER A 259 25.16 32.57 10.27
N LYS A 260 24.11 33.26 10.72
CA LYS A 260 22.72 32.80 10.58
C LYS A 260 22.26 32.70 9.12
N ASN A 261 22.78 33.56 8.22
CA ASN A 261 22.40 33.53 6.81
C ASN A 261 22.93 32.29 6.09
N ASN A 262 24.18 31.93 6.34
CA ASN A 262 24.77 30.71 5.80
C ASN A 262 24.04 29.46 6.35
N ALA A 263 23.69 29.46 7.63
CA ALA A 263 22.94 28.36 8.24
C ALA A 263 21.52 28.23 7.65
N LEU A 264 20.78 29.34 7.51
CA LEU A 264 19.43 29.32 6.94
C LEU A 264 19.45 28.90 5.47
N SER A 265 20.40 29.42 4.68
CA SER A 265 20.58 29.01 3.29
C SER A 265 20.85 27.51 3.16
N THR A 266 21.68 26.96 4.05
CA THR A 266 21.94 25.51 4.11
C THR A 266 20.66 24.73 4.39
N LEU A 267 19.86 25.15 5.38
CA LEU A 267 18.59 24.50 5.73
C LEU A 267 17.55 24.60 4.61
N TYR A 268 17.53 25.71 3.88
CA TYR A 268 16.69 25.87 2.67
C TYR A 268 17.07 24.86 1.58
N TYR A 269 18.36 24.70 1.29
CA TYR A 269 18.83 23.71 0.31
C TYR A 269 18.52 22.28 0.75
N GLU A 270 18.69 21.96 2.04
CA GLU A 270 18.34 20.65 2.59
C GLU A 270 16.84 20.36 2.50
N HIS A 271 15.97 21.34 2.82
CA HIS A 271 14.52 21.21 2.65
C HIS A 271 14.15 20.96 1.19
N ASN A 272 14.71 21.73 0.26
CA ASN A 272 14.42 21.59 -1.17
C ASN A 272 14.92 20.25 -1.73
N GLU A 273 16.08 19.75 -1.29
CA GLU A 273 16.56 18.41 -1.64
C GLU A 273 15.56 17.31 -1.20
N ILE A 274 15.00 17.44 0.00
CA ILE A 274 13.99 16.47 0.48
C ILE A 274 12.70 16.60 -0.35
N CYS A 275 12.30 17.81 -0.73
CA CYS A 275 11.14 18.02 -1.61
C CYS A 275 11.34 17.37 -2.98
N GLU A 276 12.51 17.54 -3.59
CA GLU A 276 12.87 16.87 -4.85
C GLU A 276 12.82 15.35 -4.70
N LEU A 277 13.35 14.81 -3.60
CA LEU A 277 13.30 13.38 -3.31
C LEU A 277 11.86 12.86 -3.12
N VAL A 278 10.98 13.64 -2.50
CA VAL A 278 9.55 13.30 -2.38
C VAL A 278 8.88 13.29 -3.75
N ASP A 279 9.15 14.27 -4.60
CA ASP A 279 8.58 14.38 -5.95
C ASP A 279 9.03 13.20 -6.83
N GLU A 280 10.33 12.91 -6.83
CA GLU A 280 10.87 11.72 -7.49
C GLU A 280 10.19 10.46 -6.95
N SER A 281 10.15 10.26 -5.63
CA SER A 281 9.51 9.11 -5.00
C SER A 281 8.03 8.99 -5.37
N ASN A 282 7.32 10.12 -5.43
CA ASN A 282 5.92 10.18 -5.79
C ASN A 282 5.67 9.67 -7.22
N ASN A 283 6.56 9.95 -8.17
CA ASN A 283 6.43 9.47 -9.55
C ASN A 283 6.26 7.94 -9.62
N PHE A 284 6.95 7.20 -8.75
CA PHE A 284 6.80 5.75 -8.62
C PHE A 284 5.51 5.38 -7.85
N TRP A 285 5.30 6.00 -6.68
CA TRP A 285 4.27 5.56 -5.73
C TRP A 285 2.85 6.02 -6.07
N GLN A 286 2.67 7.06 -6.86
CA GLN A 286 1.34 7.60 -7.18
C GLN A 286 0.41 6.58 -7.84
N SER A 287 0.96 5.72 -8.72
CA SER A 287 0.20 4.66 -9.37
C SER A 287 -0.19 3.57 -8.36
N PHE A 288 0.76 3.17 -7.51
CA PHE A 288 0.51 2.21 -6.44
C PHE A 288 -0.59 2.71 -5.52
N ILE A 289 -0.50 3.95 -5.03
CA ILE A 289 -1.49 4.57 -4.15
C ILE A 289 -2.88 4.56 -4.81
N PHE A 290 -2.98 5.02 -6.06
CA PHE A 290 -4.24 5.09 -6.77
C PHE A 290 -4.93 3.73 -6.90
N PHE A 291 -4.22 2.70 -7.36
CA PHE A 291 -4.83 1.39 -7.55
C PHE A 291 -5.17 0.71 -6.23
N ASN A 292 -4.42 0.98 -5.16
CA ASN A 292 -4.77 0.50 -3.82
C ASN A 292 -6.07 1.15 -3.32
N TYR A 293 -6.25 2.47 -3.51
CA TYR A 293 -7.52 3.13 -3.20
C TYR A 293 -8.66 2.56 -4.05
N MET A 294 -8.43 2.41 -5.35
CA MET A 294 -9.42 1.90 -6.31
C MET A 294 -9.90 0.49 -5.97
N CYS A 295 -9.05 -0.39 -5.44
CA CYS A 295 -9.42 -1.77 -5.10
C CYS A 295 -9.94 -1.89 -3.66
N HIS A 296 -9.28 -1.26 -2.68
CA HIS A 296 -9.62 -1.44 -1.28
C HIS A 296 -10.87 -0.66 -0.84
N ILE A 297 -11.18 0.50 -1.44
CA ILE A 297 -12.40 1.23 -1.08
C ILE A 297 -13.66 0.43 -1.45
N PRO A 298 -13.86 -0.03 -2.71
CA PRO A 298 -15.02 -0.86 -3.05
C PRO A 298 -15.05 -2.18 -2.28
N CYS A 299 -13.89 -2.82 -2.08
CA CYS A 299 -13.78 -4.03 -1.29
C CYS A 299 -14.21 -3.81 0.17
N ASN A 300 -13.83 -2.69 0.77
CA ASN A 300 -14.20 -2.35 2.15
C ASN A 300 -15.72 -2.07 2.25
N CYS A 301 -16.28 -1.30 1.32
CA CYS A 301 -17.73 -1.08 1.24
C CYS A 301 -18.50 -2.40 1.09
N TYR A 302 -17.99 -3.31 0.25
CA TYR A 302 -18.60 -4.62 0.04
C TYR A 302 -18.51 -5.51 1.29
N ALA A 303 -17.34 -5.57 1.94
CA ALA A 303 -17.17 -6.32 3.17
C ALA A 303 -18.07 -5.76 4.30
N LEU A 304 -18.20 -4.43 4.39
CA LEU A 304 -19.08 -3.78 5.34
C LEU A 304 -20.56 -4.08 5.06
N TYR A 305 -20.98 -4.08 3.79
CA TYR A 305 -22.31 -4.52 3.40
C TYR A 305 -22.58 -5.95 3.87
N ASN A 306 -21.64 -6.87 3.60
CA ASN A 306 -21.77 -8.26 4.03
C ASN A 306 -21.94 -8.31 5.56
N LEU A 307 -21.05 -7.69 6.34
CA LEU A 307 -21.11 -7.72 7.81
C LEU A 307 -22.45 -7.28 8.42
N PHE A 308 -23.19 -6.40 7.76
CA PHE A 308 -24.46 -5.87 8.27
C PHE A 308 -25.70 -6.56 7.71
N PHE A 309 -25.64 -7.09 6.48
CA PHE A 309 -26.83 -7.54 5.75
C PHE A 309 -26.76 -8.97 5.25
N ALA A 310 -25.57 -9.57 5.18
CA ALA A 310 -25.44 -10.96 4.78
C ALA A 310 -25.68 -11.87 5.98
N GLU A 311 -26.40 -12.96 5.72
CA GLU A 311 -26.34 -14.14 6.57
C GLU A 311 -25.06 -14.90 6.20
N PHE A 312 -24.29 -15.35 7.18
CA PHE A 312 -23.09 -16.14 6.94
C PHE A 312 -22.88 -17.15 8.07
N ASP A 313 -22.20 -18.24 7.76
CA ASP A 313 -21.67 -19.15 8.77
C ASP A 313 -20.50 -18.50 9.53
N ASP A 314 -20.11 -19.11 10.66
CA ASP A 314 -19.05 -18.58 11.52
C ASP A 314 -17.73 -18.40 10.77
N LEU A 315 -17.45 -19.29 9.82
CA LEU A 315 -16.19 -19.31 9.08
C LEU A 315 -16.11 -18.14 8.09
N LEU A 316 -17.19 -17.91 7.33
CA LEU A 316 -17.29 -16.79 6.42
C LEU A 316 -17.39 -15.45 7.17
N ALA A 317 -17.98 -15.43 8.36
CA ALA A 317 -17.93 -14.28 9.26
C ALA A 317 -16.48 -13.88 9.56
N ILE A 318 -15.65 -14.86 9.95
CA ILE A 318 -14.22 -14.66 10.25
C ILE A 318 -13.48 -14.12 9.04
N VAL A 319 -13.71 -14.70 7.86
CA VAL A 319 -13.09 -14.24 6.61
C VAL A 319 -13.50 -12.80 6.29
N THR A 320 -14.80 -12.48 6.40
CA THR A 320 -15.34 -11.16 6.08
C THR A 320 -14.82 -10.10 7.06
N TRP A 321 -14.78 -10.39 8.36
CA TRP A 321 -14.17 -9.51 9.37
C TRP A 321 -12.69 -9.29 9.10
N THR A 322 -11.95 -10.35 8.74
CA THR A 322 -10.53 -10.26 8.42
C THR A 322 -10.29 -9.37 7.21
N VAL A 323 -11.08 -9.53 6.13
CA VAL A 323 -11.03 -8.69 4.93
C VAL A 323 -11.35 -7.24 5.28
N PHE A 324 -12.42 -6.98 6.04
CA PHE A 324 -12.81 -5.64 6.44
C PHE A 324 -11.70 -4.95 7.26
N LEU A 325 -11.19 -5.61 8.30
CA LEU A 325 -10.12 -5.07 9.14
C LEU A 325 -8.83 -4.86 8.35
N HIS A 326 -8.45 -5.81 7.50
CA HIS A 326 -7.27 -5.69 6.67
C HIS A 326 -7.37 -4.48 5.73
N THR A 327 -8.46 -4.37 4.96
CA THR A 327 -8.63 -3.27 4.01
C THR A 327 -8.66 -1.90 4.70
N LEU A 328 -9.30 -1.81 5.87
CA LEU A 328 -9.33 -0.59 6.69
C LEU A 328 -7.92 -0.23 7.19
N LEU A 329 -7.19 -1.19 7.76
CA LEU A 329 -5.83 -0.97 8.27
C LEU A 329 -4.86 -0.62 7.13
N PHE A 330 -4.99 -1.28 5.99
CA PHE A 330 -4.13 -1.06 4.83
C PHE A 330 -4.30 0.36 4.29
N LEU A 331 -5.55 0.80 4.06
CA LEU A 331 -5.85 2.17 3.67
C LEU A 331 -5.37 3.15 4.74
N GLY A 332 -5.63 2.88 6.02
CA GLY A 332 -5.18 3.71 7.13
C GLY A 332 -3.66 3.90 7.13
N PHE A 333 -2.88 2.82 7.01
CA PHE A 333 -1.42 2.88 7.03
C PHE A 333 -0.84 3.65 5.85
N ILE A 334 -1.32 3.41 4.62
CA ILE A 334 -0.86 4.17 3.44
C ILE A 334 -1.21 5.65 3.61
N SER A 335 -2.46 5.94 3.98
CA SER A 335 -2.96 7.31 4.04
C SER A 335 -2.26 8.12 5.12
N LEU A 336 -2.16 7.57 6.34
CA LEU A 336 -1.50 8.23 7.47
C LEU A 336 -0.02 8.47 7.19
N SER A 337 0.67 7.46 6.63
CA SER A 337 2.10 7.61 6.31
C SER A 337 2.35 8.70 5.26
N ALA A 338 1.52 8.76 4.22
CA ALA A 338 1.60 9.81 3.21
C ALA A 338 1.26 11.20 3.78
N ALA A 339 0.23 11.28 4.62
CA ALA A 339 -0.17 12.51 5.28
C ALA A 339 0.88 13.04 6.28
N ASP A 340 1.59 12.15 6.99
CA ASP A 340 2.69 12.53 7.89
C ASP A 340 3.84 13.20 7.13
N VAL A 341 4.18 12.70 5.93
CA VAL A 341 5.17 13.34 5.06
C VAL A 341 4.70 14.73 4.65
N SER A 342 3.43 14.87 4.26
CA SER A 342 2.88 16.15 3.87
C SER A 342 2.84 17.14 5.05
N ALA A 343 2.42 16.70 6.23
CA ALA A 343 2.36 17.53 7.43
C ALA A 343 3.76 18.03 7.83
N GLU A 344 4.76 17.14 7.85
CA GLU A 344 6.13 17.51 8.22
C GLU A 344 6.81 18.35 7.13
N ALA A 345 6.48 18.20 5.84
CA ALA A 345 7.00 19.06 4.79
C ALA A 345 6.64 20.55 4.99
N HIS A 346 5.50 20.82 5.64
CA HIS A 346 4.99 22.17 5.90
C HIS A 346 5.19 22.63 7.36
N SER A 347 5.71 21.78 8.26
CA SER A 347 5.94 22.14 9.66
C SER A 347 6.90 23.32 9.88
N PRO A 348 7.92 23.58 9.02
CA PRO A 348 8.80 24.74 9.18
C PRO A 348 8.10 26.10 9.06
N TYR A 349 6.87 26.16 8.54
CA TYR A 349 6.16 27.42 8.30
C TYR A 349 6.08 28.30 9.55
N THR A 350 5.69 27.74 10.70
CA THR A 350 5.51 28.51 11.94
C THR A 350 6.84 29.06 12.46
N ALA A 351 7.90 28.26 12.41
CA ALA A 351 9.23 28.67 12.84
C ALA A 351 9.81 29.76 11.93
N LEU A 352 9.69 29.59 10.60
CA LEU A 352 10.11 30.58 9.61
C LEU A 352 9.32 31.88 9.73
N HIS A 353 8.01 31.80 9.97
CA HIS A 353 7.17 32.98 10.19
C HIS A 353 7.61 33.74 11.45
N THR A 354 7.91 33.02 12.53
CA THR A 354 8.39 33.63 13.79
C THR A 354 9.75 34.31 13.59
N LEU A 355 10.67 33.64 12.89
CA LEU A 355 11.95 34.22 12.47
C LEU A 355 11.74 35.50 11.66
N SER A 356 10.70 35.56 10.82
CA SER A 356 10.44 36.71 9.96
C SER A 356 9.98 37.97 10.66
N LEU A 357 9.48 37.83 11.88
CA LEU A 357 9.08 38.96 12.70
C LEU A 357 10.28 39.61 13.42
N LEU A 358 11.44 38.95 13.44
CA LEU A 358 12.66 39.53 13.97
C LEU A 358 13.23 40.55 12.98
N GLN A 359 13.83 41.63 13.46
CA GLN A 359 14.56 42.57 12.61
C GLN A 359 15.81 41.90 12.06
N LEU A 360 15.69 41.26 10.90
CA LEU A 360 16.75 40.54 10.23
C LEU A 360 17.46 41.46 9.20
N PRO A 361 18.73 41.19 8.88
CA PRO A 361 19.40 41.84 7.75
C PRO A 361 18.63 41.60 6.44
N ILE A 362 18.61 42.58 5.54
CA ILE A 362 17.85 42.54 4.27
C ILE A 362 18.09 41.26 3.47
N ASP A 363 19.35 40.80 3.37
CA ASP A 363 19.68 39.57 2.63
C ASP A 363 19.01 38.32 3.22
N LEU A 364 18.88 38.27 4.55
CA LEU A 364 18.23 37.16 5.25
C LEU A 364 16.70 37.23 5.08
N GLU A 365 16.16 38.45 5.06
CA GLU A 365 14.74 38.70 4.81
C GLU A 365 14.31 38.15 3.44
N VAL A 366 15.09 38.40 2.39
CA VAL A 366 14.83 37.89 1.03
C VAL A 366 14.88 36.37 0.97
N ASN A 367 15.90 35.75 1.57
CA ASN A 367 16.05 34.29 1.59
C ASN A 367 14.91 33.60 2.33
N MET A 368 14.53 34.13 3.49
CA MET A 368 13.44 33.62 4.31
C MET A 368 12.07 33.84 3.63
N SER A 369 11.85 34.98 2.99
CA SER A 369 10.64 35.25 2.20
C SER A 369 10.49 34.23 1.05
N THR A 370 11.59 33.93 0.37
CA THR A 370 11.63 32.88 -0.67
C THR A 370 11.31 31.50 -0.10
N PHE A 371 11.86 31.17 1.07
CA PHE A 371 11.58 29.90 1.75
C PHE A 371 10.10 29.83 2.18
N LEU A 372 9.56 30.87 2.81
CA LEU A 372 8.15 30.94 3.19
C LEU A 372 7.22 30.80 1.98
N HIS A 373 7.54 31.43 0.85
CA HIS A 373 6.76 31.29 -0.38
C HIS A 373 6.77 29.84 -0.89
N ARG A 374 7.90 29.13 -0.79
CA ARG A 374 7.99 27.71 -1.18
C ARG A 374 7.14 26.83 -0.27
N VAL A 375 7.23 27.02 1.05
CA VAL A 375 6.46 26.24 2.04
C VAL A 375 4.96 26.54 1.96
N ARG A 376 4.57 27.77 1.59
CA ARG A 376 3.15 28.15 1.38
C ARG A 376 2.61 27.71 0.01
N GLY A 377 3.47 27.20 -0.87
CA GLY A 377 3.13 26.83 -2.24
C GLY A 377 2.18 25.61 -2.34
N PRO A 378 2.18 24.94 -3.50
CA PRO A 378 1.44 23.69 -3.68
C PRO A 378 1.82 22.66 -2.62
N THR A 379 0.83 21.87 -2.18
CA THR A 379 1.03 20.87 -1.15
C THR A 379 2.10 19.86 -1.56
N ILE A 380 3.20 19.81 -0.81
CA ILE A 380 4.24 18.79 -0.93
C ILE A 380 3.75 17.50 -0.28
N GLY A 381 3.82 16.37 -0.99
CA GLY A 381 3.42 15.06 -0.47
C GLY A 381 3.18 14.05 -1.59
N TYR A 382 2.68 12.87 -1.22
CA TYR A 382 2.31 11.84 -2.19
C TYR A 382 0.94 12.12 -2.80
N SER A 383 0.83 12.01 -4.12
CA SER A 383 -0.39 12.21 -4.89
C SER A 383 -1.03 10.88 -5.32
N CYS A 384 -2.33 10.92 -5.55
CA CYS A 384 -3.10 9.82 -6.13
C CYS A 384 -3.27 10.08 -7.65
N LEU A 385 -2.27 9.70 -8.47
CA LEU A 385 -2.19 10.06 -9.91
C LEU A 385 -2.45 11.55 -10.18
N ASP A 386 -1.86 12.43 -9.37
CA ASP A 386 -2.03 13.89 -9.43
C ASP A 386 -3.47 14.40 -9.30
N LEU A 387 -4.43 13.56 -8.90
CA LEU A 387 -5.80 13.99 -8.62
C LEU A 387 -5.87 14.84 -7.34
N PHE A 388 -5.19 14.39 -6.29
CA PHE A 388 -5.05 15.10 -5.02
C PHE A 388 -3.83 14.58 -4.25
N VAL A 389 -3.27 15.43 -3.40
CA VAL A 389 -2.21 15.07 -2.44
C VAL A 389 -2.83 14.50 -1.17
N ILE A 390 -2.28 13.39 -0.68
CA ILE A 390 -2.75 12.77 0.56
C ILE A 390 -2.31 13.61 1.76
N THR A 391 -3.30 14.25 2.37
CA THR A 391 -3.20 15.05 3.59
C THR A 391 -4.18 14.53 4.63
N ASN A 392 -4.07 14.95 5.89
CA ASN A 392 -5.03 14.61 6.95
C ASN A 392 -6.49 14.92 6.55
N ALA A 393 -6.72 16.02 5.83
CA ALA A 393 -8.04 16.38 5.32
C ALA A 393 -8.54 15.37 4.27
N SER A 394 -7.68 14.91 3.36
CA SER A 394 -8.05 13.90 2.36
C SER A 394 -8.43 12.55 2.99
N ILE A 395 -7.81 12.19 4.13
CA ILE A 395 -8.16 10.99 4.90
C ILE A 395 -9.58 11.11 5.44
N SER A 396 -9.89 12.24 6.10
CA SER A 396 -11.23 12.51 6.61
C SER A 396 -12.28 12.48 5.49
N ASN A 397 -11.97 13.06 4.32
CA ASN A 397 -12.85 13.02 3.16
C ASN A 397 -13.07 11.59 2.64
N THR A 398 -12.03 10.76 2.63
CA THR A 398 -12.13 9.35 2.21
C THR A 398 -13.01 8.55 3.18
N ILE A 399 -12.81 8.72 4.49
CA ILE A 399 -13.64 8.07 5.53
C ILE A 399 -15.10 8.51 5.39
N ALA A 400 -15.33 9.82 5.22
CA ALA A 400 -16.66 10.36 5.02
C ALA A 400 -17.32 9.78 3.77
N ALA A 401 -16.59 9.68 2.65
CA ALA A 401 -17.09 9.09 1.42
C ALA A 401 -17.46 7.60 1.60
N VAL A 402 -16.59 6.80 2.23
CA VAL A 402 -16.88 5.38 2.54
C VAL A 402 -18.13 5.25 3.40
N ALA A 403 -18.25 6.07 4.45
CA ALA A 403 -19.42 6.08 5.31
C ALA A 403 -20.69 6.49 4.55
N SER A 404 -20.63 7.53 3.71
CA SER A 404 -21.75 7.96 2.87
C SER A 404 -22.18 6.88 1.88
N TYR A 405 -21.23 6.24 1.18
CA TYR A 405 -21.53 5.13 0.27
C TYR A 405 -22.17 3.95 1.00
N PHE A 406 -21.64 3.58 2.15
CA PHE A 406 -22.23 2.52 2.97
C PHE A 406 -23.66 2.86 3.39
N LEU A 407 -23.92 4.08 3.88
CA LEU A 407 -25.27 4.50 4.27
C LEU A 407 -26.24 4.49 3.10
N ILE A 408 -25.80 4.90 1.90
CA ILE A 408 -26.62 4.83 0.69
C ILE A 408 -26.98 3.38 0.36
N VAL A 409 -26.00 2.48 0.36
CA VAL A 409 -26.23 1.05 0.08
C VAL A 409 -27.13 0.41 1.15
N ALA A 410 -26.93 0.76 2.43
CA ALA A 410 -27.74 0.31 3.53
C ALA A 410 -29.21 0.74 3.38
N ASP A 411 -29.45 1.99 2.96
CA ASP A 411 -30.80 2.50 2.72
C ASP A 411 -31.47 1.76 1.55
N PHE A 412 -30.77 1.59 0.42
CA PHE A 412 -31.27 0.82 -0.72
C PHE A 412 -31.59 -0.64 -0.35
N SER A 413 -30.73 -1.27 0.45
CA SER A 413 -30.96 -2.65 0.94
C SER A 413 -32.25 -2.73 1.76
N ARG A 414 -32.45 -1.79 2.68
CA ARG A 414 -33.67 -1.71 3.50
C ARG A 414 -34.91 -1.43 2.65
N SER A 415 -34.84 -0.51 1.70
CA SER A 415 -35.96 -0.22 0.79
C SER A 415 -36.33 -1.44 -0.06
N THR A 416 -35.35 -2.17 -0.57
CA THR A 416 -35.57 -3.38 -1.38
C THR A 416 -36.17 -4.50 -0.55
N ALA A 417 -35.66 -4.73 0.67
CA ALA A 417 -36.22 -5.70 1.60
C ALA A 417 -37.68 -5.37 1.98
N ALA A 418 -37.99 -4.08 2.21
CA ALA A 418 -39.35 -3.64 2.50
C ALA A 418 -40.29 -3.84 1.30
N ALA A 419 -39.83 -3.56 0.08
CA ALA A 419 -40.58 -3.80 -1.16
C ALA A 419 -40.88 -5.30 -1.34
N ASN A 420 -39.87 -6.16 -1.21
CA ASN A 420 -40.02 -7.62 -1.31
C ASN A 420 -40.96 -8.18 -0.24
N ALA A 421 -40.90 -7.65 0.99
CA ALA A 421 -41.81 -8.03 2.07
C ALA A 421 -43.26 -7.60 1.79
N ALA A 422 -43.46 -6.42 1.18
CA ALA A 422 -44.79 -5.96 0.77
C ALA A 422 -45.36 -6.81 -0.36
N GLU A 423 -44.55 -7.17 -1.35
CA GLU A 423 -44.93 -8.06 -2.45
C GLU A 423 -45.35 -9.45 -1.94
N LYS A 424 -44.53 -10.08 -1.07
CA LYS A 424 -44.88 -11.35 -0.44
C LYS A 424 -46.19 -11.30 0.35
N LYS A 425 -46.49 -10.19 1.02
CA LYS A 425 -47.78 -10.00 1.73
C LYS A 425 -48.96 -9.94 0.75
N ILE A 426 -48.79 -9.27 -0.39
CA ILE A 426 -49.81 -9.19 -1.43
C ILE A 426 -50.05 -10.57 -2.05
N GLU A 427 -48.97 -11.31 -2.35
CA GLU A 427 -49.07 -12.68 -2.87
C GLU A 427 -49.76 -13.63 -1.88
N ALA A 428 -49.40 -13.56 -0.60
CA ALA A 428 -50.04 -14.34 0.46
C ALA A 428 -51.53 -14.00 0.60
N ALA A 429 -51.90 -12.72 0.52
CA ALA A 429 -53.29 -12.28 0.56
C ALA A 429 -54.08 -12.78 -0.67
N LYS A 430 -53.49 -12.73 -1.86
CA LYS A 430 -54.10 -13.29 -3.09
C LYS A 430 -54.28 -14.80 -2.99
N ALA A 431 -53.28 -15.53 -2.49
CA ALA A 431 -53.37 -16.97 -2.28
C ALA A 431 -54.48 -17.34 -1.28
N ALA A 432 -54.60 -16.60 -0.17
CA ALA A 432 -55.66 -16.81 0.83
C ALA A 432 -57.07 -16.51 0.28
N LEU A 433 -57.21 -15.47 -0.55
CA LEU A 433 -58.47 -15.16 -1.22
C LEU A 433 -58.88 -16.27 -2.19
N ASN A 434 -57.95 -16.74 -3.02
CA ASN A 434 -58.19 -17.83 -3.97
C ASN A 434 -58.58 -19.14 -3.25
N ALA A 435 -57.92 -19.46 -2.13
CA ALA A 435 -58.29 -20.62 -1.31
C ALA A 435 -59.71 -20.49 -0.73
N THR A 436 -60.09 -19.30 -0.28
CA THR A 436 -61.45 -19.02 0.21
C THR A 436 -62.50 -19.19 -0.90
N LEU A 437 -62.24 -18.66 -2.10
CA LEU A 437 -63.14 -18.78 -3.26
C LEU A 437 -63.28 -20.23 -3.75
N ALA A 438 -62.22 -21.02 -3.71
CA ALA A 438 -62.27 -22.43 -4.07
C ALA A 438 -63.19 -23.24 -3.13
N ASN A 439 -63.14 -22.95 -1.83
CA ASN A 439 -63.96 -23.64 -0.82
C ASN A 439 -65.46 -23.26 -0.89
N THR A 440 -65.79 -22.03 -1.29
CA THR A 440 -67.20 -21.63 -1.45
C THR A 440 -67.83 -22.14 -2.75
N GLY A 441 -67.04 -22.34 -3.81
CA GLY A 441 -67.51 -22.87 -5.09
C GLY A 441 -67.93 -24.35 -5.07
N THR A 442 -67.43 -25.15 -4.12
CA THR A 442 -67.79 -26.57 -3.96
C THR A 442 -69.05 -26.81 -3.12
N ALA A 443 -69.65 -25.76 -2.55
CA ALA A 443 -70.84 -25.86 -1.69
C ALA A 443 -72.17 -25.55 -2.41
N GLN A 444 -72.13 -25.38 -3.74
CA GLN A 444 -73.29 -25.35 -4.63
C GLN A 444 -73.31 -26.63 -5.45
#